data_AF-H0PZI2-F1
#
_entry.id   AF-H0PZI2-F1
#
_cell.length_a   1.000
_cell.length_b   1.000
_cell.length_c   1.000
_cell.angle_alpha   90.00
_cell.angle_beta   90.00
_cell.angle_gamma   90.00
#
_symmetry.space_group_name_H-M   'P 1'
#
loop_
_entity.id
_entity.type
_entity.pdbx_description
1 polymer ?
#
loop_
_entity_poly.entity_id
_entity_poly.type
_entity_poly.pdbx_seq_one_letter_code
_entity_poly.pdbx_strand_id
1 'polypeptide(L)'
;MPDKAHKYPYPGETMETNVGLYESVEKLFWNSLTKKLSSFLLLFFIDVVYVGIYIDRERDVRELLAKGKVAPELVQQVIGVLDGGVYLLAALTIIALCLNVGQILFIRHLIVRPVRIITGVFNEIARGEGDFSRNLPLVTHDELRDLARSYNLFAEKMRQVISDVRTASVNIARDAVLVKSRVESSAADARQQGQMTEVVFSASVESTAAIESVSASTQQISSSTTKNLDIARESLDEMRDIADKINAVSEKVVRFNSTVDDLSKRSVSVKEIASLIREIADQTNLLALNAAIEAARAGEAGRGFAVVADEVRKLAERVNTAAVEITGNIDGMITRVMNTRAENEVINSDMLQAREVVGRSATQFEHMVGEFETTGEQLLQIAAAMEELSATNAQVHDNVNAIHDLSGIVAQHMSESEESSLKLARATESVQELVSRFKIGKGAFDRAVERTRLFRDAIQTQLTEMRNANVDVFDRRYEPIPNTDPQKYRVSWGNEYGRRCQQIMEDCVGSVPGAAFAVAVNNDSYLAAHNLKFSKPLTGNRDVDLVGNRTCRKFETPAELRAAKNREPLLLQTYLRDTGEILCDIAMPIMIGERQWGNVRVGVPAAALLEAKSEG
;
A
#
# COMPACT_ATOMS: atom_id res chain seq x y z
N MET A 1 4.98 -32.89 44.38
CA MET A 1 4.52 -34.21 44.85
C MET A 1 4.73 -35.20 43.71
N PRO A 2 5.39 -36.36 43.93
CA PRO A 2 5.66 -37.25 42.82
C PRO A 2 4.37 -37.94 42.38
N ASP A 3 4.10 -37.80 41.10
CA ASP A 3 2.98 -38.33 40.34
C ASP A 3 3.05 -39.86 40.37
N LYS A 4 2.17 -40.50 41.16
CA LYS A 4 1.99 -41.95 41.11
C LYS A 4 1.20 -42.27 39.86
N ALA A 5 1.94 -42.40 38.75
CA ALA A 5 1.45 -43.01 37.52
C ALA A 5 0.90 -44.41 37.82
N HIS A 6 -0.41 -44.52 37.95
CA HIS A 6 -1.10 -45.81 37.95
C HIS A 6 -1.04 -46.38 36.53
N LYS A 7 0.08 -47.02 36.19
CA LYS A 7 0.16 -47.99 35.09
C LYS A 7 -0.72 -49.18 35.47
N TYR A 8 -1.96 -49.19 34.98
CA TYR A 8 -2.70 -50.44 34.84
C TYR A 8 -1.98 -51.28 33.77
N PRO A 9 -1.54 -52.50 34.08
CA PRO A 9 -0.91 -53.35 33.08
C PRO A 9 -1.95 -53.74 32.02
N TYR A 10 -1.58 -53.61 30.76
CA TYR A 10 -2.33 -54.12 29.62
C TYR A 10 -2.14 -55.64 29.53
N PRO A 11 -3.20 -56.44 29.31
CA PRO A 11 -3.03 -57.81 28.88
C PRO A 11 -2.75 -57.80 27.38
N GLY A 12 -1.48 -57.96 27.01
CA GLY A 12 -1.07 -58.41 25.68
C GLY A 12 -1.16 -59.93 25.60
N GLU A 13 -1.78 -60.40 24.52
CA GLU A 13 -1.55 -61.69 23.86
C GLU A 13 -1.33 -62.90 24.78
N THR A 14 -2.41 -63.53 25.25
CA THR A 14 -2.46 -64.98 25.56
C THR A 14 -3.87 -65.34 26.06
N MET A 15 -4.86 -65.50 25.16
CA MET A 15 -6.10 -66.26 25.46
C MET A 15 -7.01 -66.44 24.22
N GLU A 16 -6.48 -66.86 23.06
CA GLU A 16 -7.32 -66.96 21.85
C GLU A 16 -8.31 -68.15 21.81
N THR A 17 -8.22 -69.13 22.71
CA THR A 17 -9.07 -70.33 22.64
C THR A 17 -10.34 -70.33 23.51
N ASN A 18 -10.49 -69.41 24.47
CA ASN A 18 -11.68 -69.31 25.34
C ASN A 18 -12.59 -68.10 25.05
N VAL A 19 -12.16 -67.17 24.18
CA VAL A 19 -12.92 -65.95 23.85
C VAL A 19 -14.17 -66.27 23.02
N GLY A 20 -14.11 -67.24 22.10
CA GLY A 20 -15.24 -67.58 21.23
C GLY A 20 -16.46 -68.17 21.97
N LEU A 21 -16.22 -69.03 22.97
CA LEU A 21 -17.30 -69.62 23.78
C LEU A 21 -17.90 -68.56 24.72
N TYR A 22 -17.05 -67.77 25.39
CA TYR A 22 -17.47 -66.67 26.26
C TYR A 22 -18.29 -65.63 25.49
N GLU A 23 -17.80 -65.17 24.34
CA GLU A 23 -18.53 -64.21 23.50
C GLU A 23 -19.85 -64.78 22.98
N SER A 24 -19.88 -66.05 22.59
CA SER A 24 -21.11 -66.69 22.10
C SER A 24 -22.15 -66.76 23.22
N VAL A 25 -21.76 -67.20 24.42
CA VAL A 25 -22.64 -67.24 25.60
C VAL A 25 -23.10 -65.83 25.99
N GLU A 26 -22.22 -64.83 25.94
CA GLU A 26 -22.57 -63.45 26.29
C GLU A 26 -23.54 -62.84 25.26
N LYS A 27 -23.32 -63.07 23.96
CA LYS A 27 -24.21 -62.59 22.88
C LYS A 27 -25.59 -63.27 22.89
N LEU A 28 -25.63 -64.58 23.13
CA LEU A 28 -26.87 -65.38 23.08
C LEU A 28 -27.70 -65.26 24.35
N PHE A 29 -27.08 -65.45 25.51
CA PHE A 29 -27.79 -65.51 26.78
C PHE A 29 -27.71 -64.17 27.52
N TRP A 30 -26.51 -63.59 27.69
CA TRP A 30 -26.26 -62.46 28.59
C TRP A 30 -26.07 -61.11 27.90
N ASN A 31 -26.97 -60.77 26.97
CA ASN A 31 -26.91 -59.56 26.15
C ASN A 31 -27.60 -58.31 26.74
N SER A 32 -28.00 -58.36 28.01
CA SER A 32 -28.47 -57.19 28.76
C SER A 32 -28.12 -57.33 30.23
N LEU A 33 -27.96 -56.19 30.91
CA LEU A 33 -27.76 -56.15 32.36
C LEU A 33 -28.91 -56.84 33.09
N THR A 34 -30.14 -56.65 32.62
CA THR A 34 -31.34 -57.29 33.17
C THR A 34 -31.28 -58.81 33.10
N LYS A 35 -30.84 -59.40 31.98
CA LYS A 35 -30.66 -60.86 31.86
C LYS A 35 -29.52 -61.38 32.74
N LYS A 36 -28.42 -60.63 32.82
CA LYS A 36 -27.30 -60.94 33.74
C LYS A 36 -27.78 -60.96 35.19
N LEU A 37 -28.59 -59.97 35.61
CA LEU A 37 -29.16 -59.89 36.96
C LEU A 37 -30.30 -60.91 37.20
N SER A 38 -31.12 -61.22 36.20
CA SER A 38 -32.23 -62.17 36.37
C SER A 38 -31.77 -63.61 36.55
N SER A 39 -30.56 -63.94 36.09
CA SER A 39 -29.94 -65.27 36.27
C SER A 39 -29.72 -65.65 37.74
N PHE A 40 -29.77 -64.70 38.68
CA PHE A 40 -29.70 -64.94 40.13
C PHE A 40 -30.96 -65.59 40.71
N LEU A 41 -32.12 -65.35 40.11
CA LEU A 41 -33.40 -65.71 40.71
C LEU A 41 -33.87 -67.10 40.26
N LEU A 42 -33.42 -67.56 39.08
CA LEU A 42 -33.98 -68.75 38.46
C LEU A 42 -33.71 -70.03 39.29
N LEU A 43 -32.46 -70.24 39.71
CA LEU A 43 -32.07 -71.47 40.41
C LEU A 43 -32.44 -71.43 41.90
N PHE A 44 -32.30 -70.27 42.55
CA PHE A 44 -32.60 -70.12 43.97
C PHE A 44 -34.07 -70.40 44.31
N PHE A 45 -35.02 -69.87 43.53
CA PHE A 45 -36.44 -70.12 43.81
C PHE A 45 -36.85 -71.57 43.55
N ILE A 46 -36.24 -72.22 42.55
CA ILE A 46 -36.49 -73.64 42.27
C ILE A 46 -36.02 -74.52 43.44
N ASP A 47 -34.83 -74.24 43.99
CA ASP A 47 -34.30 -74.98 45.12
C ASP A 47 -35.15 -74.80 46.40
N VAL A 48 -35.58 -73.57 46.70
CA VAL A 48 -36.43 -73.29 47.87
C VAL A 48 -37.79 -73.98 47.76
N VAL A 49 -38.41 -73.97 46.57
CA VAL A 49 -39.67 -74.68 46.34
C VAL A 49 -39.50 -76.19 46.47
N TYR A 50 -38.41 -76.74 45.91
CA TYR A 50 -38.12 -78.17 46.00
C TYR A 50 -37.91 -78.63 47.45
N VAL A 51 -37.23 -77.80 48.25
CA VAL A 51 -37.05 -78.04 49.69
C VAL A 51 -38.40 -78.04 50.42
N GLY A 52 -39.27 -77.07 50.14
CA GLY A 52 -40.61 -77.01 50.72
C GLY A 52 -41.46 -78.23 50.39
N ILE A 53 -41.41 -78.70 49.13
CA ILE A 53 -42.11 -79.91 48.69
C ILE A 53 -41.57 -81.14 49.43
N TYR A 54 -40.25 -81.27 49.57
CA TYR A 54 -39.64 -82.41 50.26
C TYR A 54 -40.09 -82.51 51.72
N ILE A 55 -40.06 -81.38 52.45
CA ILE A 55 -40.49 -81.32 53.85
C ILE A 55 -41.98 -81.69 54.00
N ASP A 56 -42.83 -81.22 53.08
CA ASP A 56 -44.25 -81.56 53.06
C ASP A 56 -44.48 -83.06 52.82
N ARG A 57 -43.79 -83.65 51.83
CA ARG A 57 -43.85 -85.10 51.56
C ARG A 57 -43.32 -85.94 52.73
N GLU A 58 -42.25 -85.49 53.38
CA GLU A 58 -41.69 -86.15 54.56
C GLU A 58 -42.70 -86.18 55.71
N ARG A 59 -43.40 -85.07 55.95
CA ARG A 59 -44.46 -84.99 56.97
C ARG A 59 -45.59 -85.98 56.68
N ASP A 60 -46.05 -86.05 55.43
CA ASP A 60 -47.10 -86.98 55.02
C ASP A 60 -46.70 -88.44 55.25
N VAL A 61 -45.45 -88.80 54.92
CA VAL A 61 -44.93 -90.16 55.15
C VAL A 61 -44.83 -90.47 56.65
N ARG A 62 -44.37 -89.52 57.48
CA ARG A 62 -44.32 -89.69 58.94
C ARG A 62 -45.73 -89.89 59.53
N GLU A 63 -46.74 -89.16 59.07
CA GLU A 63 -48.13 -89.35 59.51
C GLU A 63 -48.71 -90.71 59.11
N LEU A 64 -48.47 -91.15 57.86
CA LEU A 64 -48.94 -92.44 57.37
C LEU A 64 -48.32 -93.62 58.14
N LEU A 65 -47.02 -93.53 58.44
CA LEU A 65 -46.31 -94.53 59.27
C LEU A 65 -46.86 -94.58 60.70
N ALA A 66 -47.18 -93.42 61.30
CA ALA A 66 -47.78 -93.35 62.63
C ALA A 66 -49.19 -93.97 62.70
N LYS A 67 -50.00 -93.81 61.64
CA LYS A 67 -51.36 -94.38 61.54
C LYS A 67 -51.36 -95.88 61.21
N GLY A 68 -50.35 -96.38 60.50
CA GLY A 68 -50.31 -97.73 59.92
C GLY A 68 -49.98 -98.90 60.87
N LYS A 69 -49.75 -98.68 62.18
CA LYS A 69 -49.30 -99.72 63.15
C LYS A 69 -48.10 -100.55 62.65
N VAL A 70 -47.16 -99.89 61.99
CA VAL A 70 -45.95 -100.51 61.43
C VAL A 70 -44.97 -100.86 62.57
N ALA A 71 -44.21 -101.94 62.41
CA ALA A 71 -43.19 -102.34 63.38
C ALA A 71 -42.20 -101.18 63.66
N PRO A 72 -41.84 -100.91 64.94
CA PRO A 72 -41.00 -99.76 65.30
C PRO A 72 -39.66 -99.72 64.55
N GLU A 73 -39.09 -100.89 64.30
CA GLU A 73 -37.83 -101.07 63.58
C GLU A 73 -37.92 -100.59 62.12
N LEU A 74 -39.02 -100.89 61.43
CA LEU A 74 -39.23 -100.46 60.05
C LEU A 74 -39.53 -98.95 59.98
N VAL A 75 -40.28 -98.42 60.95
CA VAL A 75 -40.50 -96.97 61.07
C VAL A 75 -39.17 -96.23 61.24
N GLN A 76 -38.29 -96.75 62.09
CA GLN A 76 -36.98 -96.14 62.35
C GLN A 76 -36.05 -96.22 61.12
N GLN A 77 -36.10 -97.31 60.35
CA GLN A 77 -35.37 -97.41 59.08
C GLN A 77 -35.87 -96.42 58.02
N VAL A 78 -37.19 -96.27 57.86
CA VAL A 78 -37.77 -95.32 56.89
C VAL A 78 -37.46 -93.88 57.29
N ILE A 79 -37.55 -93.54 58.58
CA ILE A 79 -37.17 -92.22 59.09
C ILE A 79 -35.68 -91.95 58.83
N GLY A 80 -34.78 -92.91 59.07
CA GLY A 80 -33.35 -92.74 58.80
C GLY A 80 -33.03 -92.47 57.33
N VAL A 81 -33.77 -93.09 56.38
CA VAL A 81 -33.63 -92.81 54.94
C VAL A 81 -34.14 -91.40 54.60
N LEU A 82 -35.26 -90.98 55.19
CA LEU A 82 -35.82 -89.63 54.99
C LEU A 82 -34.90 -88.54 55.56
N ASP A 83 -34.32 -88.76 56.75
CA ASP A 83 -33.35 -87.85 57.38
C ASP A 83 -32.09 -87.71 56.50
N GLY A 84 -31.62 -88.82 55.90
CA GLY A 84 -30.53 -88.81 54.91
C GLY A 84 -30.81 -87.91 53.70
N GLY A 85 -32.06 -87.91 53.21
CA GLY A 85 -32.49 -87.03 52.12
C GLY A 85 -32.56 -85.55 52.52
N VAL A 86 -32.94 -85.24 53.78
CA VAL A 86 -32.88 -83.86 54.31
C VAL A 86 -31.44 -83.35 54.33
N TYR A 87 -30.47 -84.16 54.77
CA TYR A 87 -29.06 -83.77 54.77
C TYR A 87 -28.50 -83.53 53.36
N LEU A 88 -28.86 -84.37 52.38
CA LEU A 88 -28.47 -84.19 50.98
C LEU A 88 -29.05 -82.90 50.40
N LEU A 89 -30.33 -82.64 50.67
CA LEU A 89 -31.04 -81.45 50.23
C LEU A 89 -30.46 -80.16 50.87
N ALA A 90 -30.13 -80.21 52.17
CA ALA A 90 -29.44 -79.12 52.85
C ALA A 90 -28.05 -78.87 52.24
N ALA A 91 -27.29 -79.93 51.92
CA ALA A 91 -25.99 -79.81 51.26
C ALA A 91 -26.12 -79.18 49.86
N LEU A 92 -27.11 -79.60 49.06
CA LEU A 92 -27.38 -79.02 47.74
C LEU A 92 -27.79 -77.55 47.83
N THR A 93 -28.60 -77.20 48.84
CA THR A 93 -29.00 -75.80 49.10
C THR A 93 -27.80 -74.93 49.48
N ILE A 94 -26.86 -75.46 50.29
CA ILE A 94 -25.61 -74.76 50.63
C ILE A 94 -24.73 -74.59 49.38
N ILE A 95 -24.62 -75.61 48.53
CA ILE A 95 -23.88 -75.53 47.27
C ILE A 95 -24.50 -74.47 46.35
N ALA A 96 -25.83 -74.47 46.19
CA ALA A 96 -26.55 -73.46 45.42
C ALA A 96 -26.35 -72.05 45.99
N LEU A 97 -26.33 -71.89 47.31
CA LEU A 97 -26.04 -70.61 47.97
C LEU A 97 -24.60 -70.16 47.70
N CYS A 98 -23.61 -71.05 47.80
CA CYS A 98 -22.21 -70.76 47.47
C CYS A 98 -22.05 -70.36 45.99
N LEU A 99 -22.75 -71.03 45.07
CA LEU A 99 -22.76 -70.69 43.65
C LEU A 99 -23.39 -69.30 43.41
N ASN A 100 -24.50 -68.99 44.08
CA ASN A 100 -25.11 -67.65 44.02
C ASN A 100 -24.18 -66.56 44.54
N VAL A 101 -23.52 -66.78 45.69
CA VAL A 101 -22.53 -65.84 46.23
C VAL A 101 -21.37 -65.65 45.24
N GLY A 102 -20.86 -66.74 44.66
CA GLY A 102 -19.83 -66.69 43.62
C GLY A 102 -20.26 -65.89 42.39
N GLN A 103 -21.49 -66.10 41.92
CA GLN A 103 -22.08 -65.38 40.79
C GLN A 103 -22.28 -63.89 41.09
N ILE A 104 -22.69 -63.52 42.32
CA ILE A 104 -22.82 -62.12 42.76
C ILE A 104 -21.45 -61.44 42.73
N LEU A 105 -20.42 -62.09 43.26
CA LEU A 105 -19.05 -61.57 43.22
C LEU A 105 -18.52 -61.43 41.78
N PHE A 106 -18.85 -62.39 40.91
CA PHE A 106 -18.49 -62.36 39.50
C PHE A 106 -19.18 -61.22 38.74
N ILE A 107 -20.50 -61.05 38.89
CA ILE A 107 -21.24 -59.96 38.25
C ILE A 107 -20.85 -58.59 38.83
N ARG A 108 -20.56 -58.51 40.14
CA ARG A 108 -19.96 -57.30 40.72
C ARG A 108 -18.65 -56.96 40.01
N HIS A 109 -17.78 -57.93 39.74
CA HIS A 109 -16.57 -57.68 38.96
C HIS A 109 -16.90 -57.21 37.53
N LEU A 110 -17.86 -57.86 36.87
CA LEU A 110 -18.21 -57.63 35.46
C LEU A 110 -18.88 -56.26 35.22
N ILE A 111 -19.66 -55.75 36.17
CA ILE A 111 -20.33 -54.43 36.07
C ILE A 111 -19.48 -53.31 36.67
N VAL A 112 -18.97 -53.50 37.89
CA VAL A 112 -18.32 -52.40 38.64
C VAL A 112 -16.99 -52.00 37.98
N ARG A 113 -16.26 -52.95 37.38
CA ARG A 113 -14.98 -52.65 36.73
C ARG A 113 -15.14 -51.75 35.50
N PRO A 114 -16.00 -52.05 34.50
CA PRO A 114 -16.27 -51.12 33.40
C PRO A 114 -16.82 -49.77 33.87
N VAL A 115 -17.74 -49.75 34.84
CA VAL A 115 -18.29 -48.48 35.37
C VAL A 115 -17.18 -47.62 35.99
N ARG A 116 -16.23 -48.21 36.73
CA ARG A 116 -15.06 -47.46 37.23
C ARG A 116 -14.15 -46.94 36.13
N ILE A 117 -13.95 -47.70 35.05
CA ILE A 117 -13.15 -47.26 33.90
C ILE A 117 -13.81 -46.05 33.24
N ILE A 118 -15.11 -46.14 32.96
CA ILE A 118 -15.90 -45.06 32.37
C ILE A 118 -15.86 -43.82 33.27
N THR A 119 -16.14 -44.00 34.57
CA THR A 119 -16.10 -42.91 35.55
C THR A 119 -14.69 -42.31 35.68
N GLY A 120 -13.64 -43.13 35.54
CA GLY A 120 -12.26 -42.68 35.50
C GLY A 120 -11.99 -41.75 34.33
N VAL A 121 -12.38 -42.15 33.11
CA VAL A 121 -12.23 -41.32 31.90
C VAL A 121 -13.01 -40.01 32.00
N PHE A 122 -14.26 -40.04 32.48
CA PHE A 122 -15.03 -38.81 32.69
C PHE A 122 -14.41 -37.91 33.77
N ASN A 123 -13.89 -38.48 34.86
CA ASN A 123 -13.17 -37.72 35.88
C ASN A 123 -11.85 -37.15 35.36
N GLU A 124 -11.13 -37.86 34.49
CA GLU A 124 -9.92 -37.33 33.84
C GLU A 124 -10.28 -36.12 32.99
N ILE A 125 -11.30 -36.22 32.13
CA ILE A 125 -11.81 -35.11 31.30
C ILE A 125 -12.28 -33.92 32.16
N ALA A 126 -12.94 -34.19 33.30
CA ALA A 126 -13.48 -33.16 34.18
C ALA A 126 -12.42 -32.51 35.11
N ARG A 127 -11.37 -33.26 35.51
CA ARG A 127 -10.33 -32.79 36.44
C ARG A 127 -9.13 -32.14 35.74
N GLY A 128 -8.92 -32.40 34.45
CA GLY A 128 -7.82 -31.80 33.70
C GLY A 128 -8.01 -31.89 32.20
N GLU A 129 -7.73 -30.77 31.51
CA GLU A 129 -7.32 -30.67 30.10
C GLU A 129 -8.13 -31.42 29.02
N GLY A 130 -9.29 -31.99 29.31
CA GLY A 130 -10.17 -32.62 28.32
C GLY A 130 -9.44 -33.54 27.34
N ASP A 131 -8.77 -34.59 27.85
CA ASP A 131 -8.10 -35.57 27.00
C ASP A 131 -9.13 -36.45 26.27
N PHE A 132 -9.44 -36.05 25.05
CA PHE A 132 -10.28 -36.83 24.14
C PHE A 132 -9.48 -37.86 23.36
N SER A 133 -8.16 -38.03 23.54
CA SER A 133 -7.35 -38.91 22.69
C SER A 133 -7.69 -40.40 22.83
N ARG A 134 -8.46 -40.78 23.85
CA ARG A 134 -8.76 -42.17 24.21
C ARG A 134 -10.22 -42.53 23.94
N ASN A 135 -10.42 -43.75 23.46
CA ASN A 135 -11.73 -44.37 23.33
C ASN A 135 -11.99 -45.29 24.54
N LEU A 136 -13.25 -45.37 24.97
CA LEU A 136 -13.70 -46.39 25.91
C LEU A 136 -13.68 -47.77 25.25
N PRO A 137 -13.20 -48.82 25.96
CA PRO A 137 -13.11 -50.16 25.41
C PRO A 137 -14.51 -50.82 25.33
N LEU A 138 -14.79 -51.53 24.23
CA LEU A 138 -16.09 -52.15 23.95
C LEU A 138 -16.18 -53.59 24.47
N VAL A 139 -15.81 -53.82 25.73
CA VAL A 139 -15.57 -55.16 26.29
C VAL A 139 -16.85 -55.98 26.48
N THR A 140 -17.92 -55.39 27.02
CA THR A 140 -19.18 -56.09 27.33
C THR A 140 -20.11 -56.14 26.13
N HIS A 141 -21.19 -56.94 26.14
CA HIS A 141 -22.23 -56.96 25.10
C HIS A 141 -23.58 -56.39 25.56
N ASP A 142 -23.58 -55.59 26.63
CA ASP A 142 -24.76 -55.04 27.30
C ASP A 142 -24.84 -53.51 27.14
N GLU A 143 -25.73 -52.86 27.89
CA GLU A 143 -25.97 -51.41 27.84
C GLU A 143 -24.70 -50.58 28.13
N LEU A 144 -23.69 -51.14 28.81
CA LEU A 144 -22.40 -50.47 29.02
C LEU A 144 -21.58 -50.36 27.72
N ARG A 145 -21.74 -51.30 26.78
CA ARG A 145 -21.16 -51.20 25.43
C ARG A 145 -21.81 -50.08 24.64
N ASP A 146 -23.13 -49.95 24.72
CA ASP A 146 -23.85 -48.89 24.00
C ASP A 146 -23.50 -47.51 24.55
N LEU A 147 -23.31 -47.39 25.87
CA LEU A 147 -22.76 -46.19 26.50
C LEU A 147 -21.34 -45.90 26.02
N ALA A 148 -20.44 -46.90 26.01
CA ALA A 148 -19.08 -46.74 25.54
C ALA A 148 -19.01 -46.34 24.05
N ARG A 149 -19.87 -46.93 23.20
CA ARG A 149 -20.00 -46.57 21.78
C ARG A 149 -20.49 -45.13 21.60
N SER A 150 -21.53 -44.74 22.33
CA SER A 150 -22.09 -43.39 22.28
C SER A 150 -21.08 -42.34 22.74
N TYR A 151 -20.34 -42.63 23.81
CA TYR A 151 -19.22 -41.79 24.25
C TYR A 151 -18.12 -41.69 23.19
N ASN A 152 -17.71 -42.80 22.56
CA ASN A 152 -16.67 -42.76 21.52
C ASN A 152 -17.08 -41.88 20.33
N LEU A 153 -18.36 -41.93 19.94
CA LEU A 153 -18.92 -41.06 18.90
C LEU A 153 -18.91 -39.58 19.34
N PHE A 154 -19.31 -39.30 20.59
CA PHE A 154 -19.24 -37.97 21.17
C PHE A 154 -17.81 -37.43 21.21
N ALA A 155 -16.86 -38.23 21.70
CA ALA A 155 -15.44 -37.89 21.76
C ALA A 155 -14.89 -37.60 20.35
N GLU A 156 -15.27 -38.41 19.34
CA GLU A 156 -14.86 -38.17 17.95
C GLU A 156 -15.43 -36.85 17.39
N LYS A 157 -16.68 -36.49 17.71
CA LYS A 157 -17.24 -35.18 17.33
C LYS A 157 -16.55 -34.02 18.05
N MET A 158 -16.23 -34.17 19.33
CA MET A 158 -15.46 -33.17 20.08
C MET A 158 -14.05 -32.99 19.51
N ARG A 159 -13.37 -34.09 19.17
CA ARG A 159 -12.07 -34.07 18.46
C ARG A 159 -12.15 -33.24 17.17
N GLN A 160 -13.18 -33.45 16.36
CA GLN A 160 -13.37 -32.70 15.12
C GLN A 160 -13.58 -31.20 15.39
N VAL A 161 -14.49 -30.85 16.31
CA VAL A 161 -14.76 -29.44 16.65
C VAL A 161 -13.51 -28.74 17.17
N ILE A 162 -12.73 -29.37 18.05
CA ILE A 162 -11.49 -28.80 18.58
C ILE A 162 -10.46 -28.63 17.45
N SER A 163 -10.36 -29.60 16.53
CA SER A 163 -9.51 -29.49 15.34
C SER A 163 -9.91 -28.31 14.46
N ASP A 164 -11.20 -28.15 14.17
CA ASP A 164 -11.71 -27.07 13.33
C ASP A 164 -11.47 -25.70 13.96
N VAL A 165 -11.69 -25.57 15.28
CA VAL A 165 -11.41 -24.32 16.01
C VAL A 165 -9.92 -24.01 16.02
N ARG A 166 -9.03 -25.01 16.20
CA ARG A 166 -7.58 -24.82 16.08
C ARG A 166 -7.21 -24.30 14.70
N THR A 167 -7.74 -24.91 13.65
CA THR A 167 -7.48 -24.52 12.28
C THR A 167 -7.93 -23.09 11.98
N ALA A 168 -9.16 -22.76 12.35
CA ALA A 168 -9.70 -21.41 12.20
C ALA A 168 -8.85 -20.38 12.97
N SER A 169 -8.47 -20.69 14.21
CA SER A 169 -7.69 -19.78 15.06
C SER A 169 -6.28 -19.54 14.52
N VAL A 170 -5.61 -20.57 13.98
CA VAL A 170 -4.28 -20.39 13.35
C VAL A 170 -4.39 -19.52 12.09
N ASN A 171 -5.43 -19.69 11.28
CA ASN A 171 -5.66 -18.86 10.09
C ASN A 171 -5.96 -17.40 10.46
N ILE A 172 -6.84 -17.16 11.45
CA ILE A 172 -7.17 -15.80 11.90
C ILE A 172 -5.91 -15.11 12.45
N ALA A 173 -5.06 -15.82 13.21
CA ALA A 173 -3.84 -15.23 13.77
C ALA A 173 -2.84 -14.85 12.66
N ARG A 174 -2.68 -15.70 11.64
CA ARG A 174 -1.86 -15.39 10.46
C ARG A 174 -2.40 -14.15 9.73
N ASP A 175 -3.70 -14.11 9.49
CA ASP A 175 -4.32 -13.02 8.74
C ASP A 175 -4.28 -11.70 9.54
N ALA A 176 -4.40 -11.74 10.87
CA ALA A 176 -4.22 -10.58 11.75
C ALA A 176 -2.80 -9.98 11.62
N VAL A 177 -1.76 -10.81 11.54
CA VAL A 177 -0.38 -10.37 11.31
C VAL A 177 -0.23 -9.72 9.92
N LEU A 178 -0.84 -10.30 8.88
CA LEU A 178 -0.82 -9.72 7.54
C LEU A 178 -1.56 -8.39 7.46
N VAL A 179 -2.72 -8.27 8.11
CA VAL A 179 -3.48 -7.02 8.19
C VAL A 179 -2.64 -5.96 8.90
N LYS A 180 -1.99 -6.30 10.02
CA LYS A 180 -1.10 -5.36 10.72
C LYS A 180 -0.02 -4.79 9.79
N SER A 181 0.69 -5.64 9.04
CA SER A 181 1.73 -5.18 8.11
C SER A 181 1.17 -4.28 7.00
N ARG A 182 -0.02 -4.59 6.47
CA ARG A 182 -0.68 -3.74 5.47
C ARG A 182 -1.09 -2.39 6.04
N VAL A 183 -1.62 -2.37 7.27
CA VAL A 183 -1.99 -1.15 7.99
C VAL A 183 -0.77 -0.24 8.20
N GLU A 184 0.36 -0.82 8.62
CA GLU A 184 1.62 -0.06 8.78
C GLU A 184 2.08 0.57 7.45
N SER A 185 2.01 -0.18 6.33
CA SER A 185 2.34 0.32 5.00
C SER A 185 1.40 1.44 4.56
N SER A 186 0.08 1.23 4.66
CA SER A 186 -0.91 2.23 4.28
C SER A 186 -0.83 3.50 5.14
N ALA A 187 -0.47 3.38 6.41
CA ALA A 187 -0.21 4.54 7.26
C ALA A 187 1.03 5.33 6.80
N ALA A 188 2.07 4.64 6.32
CA ALA A 188 3.24 5.29 5.73
C ALA A 188 2.90 5.99 4.42
N ASP A 189 2.14 5.33 3.54
CA ASP A 189 1.69 5.90 2.27
C ASP A 189 0.83 7.16 2.50
N ALA A 190 -0.08 7.13 3.48
CA ALA A 190 -0.90 8.29 3.84
C ALA A 190 -0.05 9.47 4.34
N ARG A 191 0.99 9.22 5.15
CA ARG A 191 1.93 10.27 5.58
C ARG A 191 2.69 10.86 4.41
N GLN A 192 3.17 10.02 3.49
CA GLN A 192 3.88 10.46 2.29
C GLN A 192 2.96 11.28 1.38
N GLN A 193 1.69 10.88 1.25
CA GLN A 193 0.68 11.64 0.50
C GLN A 193 0.47 13.03 1.11
N GLY A 194 0.37 13.13 2.44
CA GLY A 194 0.29 14.42 3.13
C GLY A 194 1.51 15.33 2.92
N GLN A 195 2.72 14.75 2.83
CA GLN A 195 3.93 15.52 2.47
C GLN A 195 3.91 16.00 1.02
N MET A 196 3.45 15.16 0.09
CA MET A 196 3.34 15.53 -1.32
C MET A 196 2.33 16.67 -1.52
N THR A 197 1.22 16.67 -0.78
CA THR A 197 0.24 17.77 -0.85
C THR A 197 0.83 19.13 -0.46
N GLU A 198 1.74 19.17 0.52
CA GLU A 198 2.40 20.42 0.94
C GLU A 198 3.27 21.02 -0.19
N VAL A 199 3.95 20.16 -0.94
CA VAL A 199 4.75 20.57 -2.10
C VAL A 199 3.85 21.15 -3.20
N VAL A 200 2.72 20.49 -3.49
CA VAL A 200 1.77 20.98 -4.50
C VAL A 200 1.09 22.28 -4.04
N PHE A 201 0.78 22.40 -2.74
CA PHE A 201 0.24 23.63 -2.15
C PHE A 201 1.19 24.81 -2.37
N SER A 202 2.47 24.63 -2.05
CA SER A 202 3.51 25.65 -2.26
C SER A 202 3.62 26.05 -3.73
N ALA A 203 3.62 25.07 -4.65
CA ALA A 203 3.67 25.33 -6.08
C ALA A 203 2.42 26.07 -6.61
N SER A 204 1.25 25.79 -6.03
CA SER A 204 0.00 26.50 -6.35
C SER A 204 0.05 27.96 -5.90
N VAL A 205 0.60 28.25 -4.71
CA VAL A 205 0.80 29.63 -4.23
C VAL A 205 1.76 30.40 -5.14
N GLU A 206 2.87 29.79 -5.53
CA GLU A 206 3.83 30.38 -6.48
C GLU A 206 3.18 30.63 -7.85
N SER A 207 2.34 29.69 -8.32
CA SER A 207 1.59 29.84 -9.57
C SER A 207 0.61 31.02 -9.52
N THR A 208 -0.08 31.24 -8.40
CA THR A 208 -0.95 32.42 -8.23
C THR A 208 -0.17 33.72 -8.38
N ALA A 209 0.99 33.82 -7.71
CA ALA A 209 1.83 35.01 -7.81
C ALA A 209 2.35 35.24 -9.23
N ALA A 210 2.73 34.17 -9.94
CA ALA A 210 3.13 34.25 -11.34
C ALA A 210 1.98 34.71 -12.25
N ILE A 211 0.76 34.20 -12.02
CA ILE A 211 -0.44 34.59 -12.76
C ILE A 211 -0.75 36.09 -12.59
N GLU A 212 -0.72 36.58 -11.35
CA GLU A 212 -0.92 38.00 -11.03
C GLU A 212 0.13 38.88 -11.72
N SER A 213 1.40 38.46 -11.70
CA SER A 213 2.50 39.20 -12.35
C SER A 213 2.34 39.27 -13.88
N VAL A 214 1.93 38.17 -14.52
CA VAL A 214 1.67 38.15 -15.97
C VAL A 214 0.45 39.00 -16.31
N SER A 215 -0.62 38.92 -15.53
CA SER A 215 -1.83 39.74 -15.73
C SER A 215 -1.51 41.23 -15.63
N ALA A 216 -0.76 41.65 -14.59
CA ALA A 216 -0.32 43.04 -14.44
C ALA A 216 0.56 43.50 -15.63
N SER A 217 1.47 42.64 -16.10
CA SER A 217 2.32 42.94 -17.25
C SER A 217 1.50 43.09 -18.53
N THR A 218 0.55 42.19 -18.78
CA THR A 218 -0.38 42.25 -19.92
C THR A 218 -1.18 43.54 -19.91
N GLN A 219 -1.69 43.98 -18.74
CA GLN A 219 -2.41 45.24 -18.61
C GLN A 219 -1.53 46.45 -18.93
N GLN A 220 -0.28 46.44 -18.46
CA GLN A 220 0.68 47.52 -18.76
C GLN A 220 1.05 47.57 -20.25
N ILE A 221 1.28 46.42 -20.87
CA ILE A 221 1.55 46.33 -22.32
C ILE A 221 0.32 46.80 -23.09
N SER A 222 -0.90 46.38 -22.70
CA SER A 222 -2.15 46.81 -23.33
C SER A 222 -2.29 48.33 -23.31
N SER A 223 -2.08 48.96 -22.16
CA SER A 223 -2.11 50.43 -22.05
C SER A 223 -1.06 51.11 -22.94
N SER A 224 0.13 50.53 -23.05
CA SER A 224 1.22 51.06 -23.90
C SER A 224 0.90 50.89 -25.39
N THR A 225 0.34 49.76 -25.79
CA THR A 225 -0.12 49.49 -27.16
C THR A 225 -1.23 50.45 -27.57
N THR A 226 -2.21 50.71 -26.70
CA THR A 226 -3.25 51.71 -26.99
C THR A 226 -2.67 53.10 -27.20
N LYS A 227 -1.73 53.55 -26.35
CA LYS A 227 -1.06 54.85 -26.54
C LYS A 227 -0.28 54.90 -27.85
N ASN A 228 0.45 53.84 -28.20
CA ASN A 228 1.21 53.79 -29.43
C ASN A 228 0.29 53.75 -30.67
N LEU A 229 -0.86 53.09 -30.59
CA LEU A 229 -1.90 53.11 -31.62
C LEU A 229 -2.41 54.53 -31.87
N ASP A 230 -2.70 55.28 -30.80
CA ASP A 230 -3.15 56.66 -30.90
C ASP A 230 -2.07 57.55 -31.55
N ILE A 231 -0.81 57.42 -31.14
CA ILE A 231 0.33 58.14 -31.75
C ILE A 231 0.50 57.79 -33.24
N ALA A 232 0.37 56.51 -33.60
CA ALA A 232 0.48 56.07 -34.99
C ALA A 232 -0.67 56.63 -35.86
N ARG A 233 -1.89 56.69 -35.32
CA ARG A 233 -3.05 57.31 -35.99
C ARG A 233 -2.86 58.82 -36.18
N GLU A 234 -2.40 59.53 -35.15
CA GLU A 234 -2.09 60.96 -35.23
C GLU A 234 -1.00 61.22 -36.29
N SER A 235 0.09 60.44 -36.26
CA SER A 235 1.18 60.55 -37.24
C SER A 235 0.74 60.26 -38.68
N LEU A 236 -0.20 59.31 -38.86
CA LEU A 236 -0.79 59.03 -40.16
C LEU A 236 -1.60 60.21 -40.69
N ASP A 237 -2.42 60.83 -39.84
CA ASP A 237 -3.19 62.02 -40.21
C ASP A 237 -2.29 63.22 -40.50
N GLU A 238 -1.20 63.41 -39.77
CA GLU A 238 -0.17 64.42 -40.08
C GLU A 238 0.48 64.17 -41.45
N MET A 239 0.82 62.92 -41.79
CA MET A 239 1.38 62.59 -43.11
C MET A 239 0.40 62.88 -44.25
N ARG A 240 -0.91 62.65 -44.02
CA ARG A 240 -1.96 62.98 -44.99
C ARG A 240 -2.06 64.50 -45.21
N ASP A 241 -2.03 65.29 -44.14
CA ASP A 241 -2.02 66.76 -44.23
C ASP A 241 -0.76 67.30 -44.93
N ILE A 242 0.41 66.71 -44.65
CA ILE A 242 1.65 67.06 -45.36
C ILE A 242 1.54 66.71 -46.86
N ALA A 243 0.97 65.55 -47.21
CA ALA A 243 0.78 65.14 -48.61
C ALA A 243 -0.12 66.15 -49.36
N ASP A 244 -1.21 66.60 -48.73
CA ASP A 244 -2.11 67.61 -49.30
C ASP A 244 -1.41 68.96 -49.48
N LYS A 245 -0.60 69.38 -48.50
CA LYS A 245 0.23 70.60 -48.61
C LYS A 245 1.25 70.50 -49.74
N ILE A 246 1.90 69.34 -49.91
CA ILE A 246 2.84 69.09 -51.01
C ILE A 246 2.13 69.19 -52.37
N ASN A 247 0.94 68.58 -52.50
CA ASN A 247 0.14 68.69 -53.72
C ASN A 247 -0.23 70.15 -54.02
N ALA A 248 -0.67 70.90 -53.01
CA ALA A 248 -1.02 72.32 -53.16
C ALA A 248 0.19 73.19 -53.57
N VAL A 249 1.39 72.92 -53.03
CA VAL A 249 2.62 73.62 -53.42
C VAL A 249 3.03 73.23 -54.84
N SER A 250 2.94 71.95 -55.22
CA SER A 250 3.23 71.49 -56.58
C SER A 250 2.35 72.21 -57.61
N GLU A 251 1.05 72.38 -57.33
CA GLU A 251 0.13 73.12 -58.19
C GLU A 251 0.52 74.60 -58.33
N LYS A 252 0.97 75.23 -57.24
CA LYS A 252 1.48 76.62 -57.26
C LYS A 252 2.76 76.75 -58.08
N VAL A 253 3.67 75.78 -58.01
CA VAL A 253 4.91 75.75 -58.82
C VAL A 253 4.59 75.60 -60.31
N VAL A 254 3.61 74.76 -60.67
CA VAL A 254 3.15 74.63 -62.07
C VAL A 254 2.60 75.96 -62.60
N ARG A 255 1.75 76.65 -61.80
CA ARG A 255 1.24 77.98 -62.16
C ARG A 255 2.36 79.03 -62.27
N PHE A 256 3.35 78.97 -61.38
CA PHE A 256 4.51 79.86 -61.42
C PHE A 256 5.35 79.62 -62.67
N ASN A 257 5.60 78.38 -63.06
CA ASN A 257 6.27 78.02 -64.31
C ASN A 257 5.58 78.59 -65.55
N SER A 258 4.24 78.53 -65.61
CA SER A 258 3.47 79.16 -66.70
C SER A 258 3.68 80.67 -66.75
N THR A 259 3.76 81.33 -65.59
CA THR A 259 3.97 82.78 -65.49
C THR A 259 5.38 83.17 -65.95
N VAL A 260 6.39 82.38 -65.57
CA VAL A 260 7.79 82.57 -66.00
C VAL A 260 7.93 82.36 -67.51
N ASP A 261 7.24 81.37 -68.09
CA ASP A 261 7.23 81.12 -69.55
C ASP A 261 6.59 82.28 -70.32
N ASP A 262 5.45 82.80 -69.85
CA ASP A 262 4.81 83.97 -70.43
C ASP A 262 5.68 85.24 -70.32
N LEU A 263 6.39 85.42 -69.20
CA LEU A 263 7.36 86.50 -69.03
C LEU A 263 8.53 86.35 -70.02
N SER A 264 9.01 85.14 -70.24
CA SER A 264 10.04 84.85 -71.25
C SER A 264 9.60 85.28 -72.66
N LYS A 265 8.41 84.84 -73.10
CA LYS A 265 7.84 85.20 -74.41
C LYS A 265 7.68 86.71 -74.57
N ARG A 266 7.15 87.38 -73.54
CA ARG A 266 7.00 88.85 -73.54
C ARG A 266 8.36 89.55 -73.62
N SER A 267 9.37 89.05 -72.90
CA SER A 267 10.74 89.58 -72.95
C SER A 267 11.35 89.49 -74.34
N VAL A 268 11.19 88.35 -75.02
CA VAL A 268 11.65 88.15 -76.42
C VAL A 268 10.92 89.10 -77.37
N SER A 269 9.61 89.23 -77.25
CA SER A 269 8.84 90.18 -78.07
C SER A 269 9.29 91.64 -77.87
N VAL A 270 9.58 92.05 -76.64
CA VAL A 270 10.13 93.39 -76.35
C VAL A 270 11.52 93.56 -76.96
N LYS A 271 12.36 92.50 -76.95
CA LYS A 271 13.67 92.50 -77.63
C LYS A 271 13.54 92.74 -79.13
N GLU A 272 12.59 92.07 -79.79
CA GLU A 272 12.31 92.22 -81.22
C GLU A 272 11.88 93.66 -81.55
N ILE A 273 10.97 94.22 -80.74
CA ILE A 273 10.53 95.61 -80.89
C ILE A 273 11.70 96.58 -80.69
N ALA A 274 12.55 96.38 -79.69
CA ALA A 274 13.73 97.21 -79.45
C ALA A 274 14.74 97.12 -80.61
N SER A 275 14.92 95.93 -81.21
CA SER A 275 15.76 95.76 -82.41
C SER A 275 15.18 96.48 -83.62
N LEU A 276 13.86 96.42 -83.82
CA LEU A 276 13.18 97.15 -84.88
C LEU A 276 13.32 98.67 -84.70
N ILE A 277 13.18 99.18 -83.47
CA ILE A 277 13.39 100.60 -83.17
C ILE A 277 14.83 101.01 -83.49
N ARG A 278 15.81 100.16 -83.17
CA ARG A 278 17.22 100.38 -83.53
C ARG A 278 17.41 100.44 -85.04
N GLU A 279 16.82 99.49 -85.78
CA GLU A 279 16.87 99.48 -87.26
C GLU A 279 16.24 100.73 -87.86
N ILE A 280 15.09 101.17 -87.35
CA ILE A 280 14.44 102.42 -87.76
C ILE A 280 15.34 103.62 -87.43
N ALA A 281 15.96 103.65 -86.25
CA ALA A 281 16.88 104.71 -85.86
C ALA A 281 18.10 104.76 -86.77
N ASP A 282 18.68 103.61 -87.15
CA ASP A 282 19.80 103.52 -88.10
C ASP A 282 19.41 103.98 -89.51
N GLN A 283 18.24 103.57 -89.99
CA GLN A 283 17.69 104.06 -91.26
C GLN A 283 17.44 105.58 -91.21
N THR A 284 16.89 106.08 -90.10
CA THR A 284 16.64 107.51 -89.90
C THR A 284 17.94 108.30 -89.85
N ASN A 285 18.98 107.76 -89.20
CA ASN A 285 20.32 108.33 -89.15
C ASN A 285 20.95 108.40 -90.55
N LEU A 286 20.82 107.35 -91.37
CA LEU A 286 21.29 107.32 -92.75
C LEU A 286 20.52 108.27 -93.68
N LEU A 287 19.19 108.34 -93.52
CA LEU A 287 18.34 109.30 -94.25
C LEU A 287 18.69 110.74 -93.89
N ALA A 288 18.87 111.02 -92.59
CA ALA A 288 19.28 112.32 -92.09
C ALA A 288 20.68 112.70 -92.57
N LEU A 289 21.62 111.74 -92.61
CA LEU A 289 22.95 111.94 -93.17
C LEU A 289 22.90 112.27 -94.66
N ASN A 290 22.11 111.52 -95.45
CA ASN A 290 21.91 111.80 -96.88
C ASN A 290 21.26 113.17 -97.10
N ALA A 291 20.27 113.54 -96.28
CA ALA A 291 19.63 114.86 -96.32
C ALA A 291 20.60 115.99 -95.92
N ALA A 292 21.46 115.78 -94.92
CA ALA A 292 22.48 116.74 -94.53
C ALA A 292 23.55 116.94 -95.62
N ILE A 293 23.95 115.86 -96.30
CA ILE A 293 24.86 115.91 -97.46
C ILE A 293 24.23 116.71 -98.62
N GLU A 294 22.97 116.44 -98.97
CA GLU A 294 22.33 117.12 -100.10
C GLU A 294 21.97 118.58 -99.77
N ALA A 295 21.66 118.89 -98.50
CA ALA A 295 21.49 120.25 -98.01
C ALA A 295 22.80 121.06 -98.06
N ALA A 296 23.95 120.42 -97.77
CA ALA A 296 25.27 121.03 -97.96
C ALA A 296 25.60 121.29 -99.44
N ARG A 297 25.08 120.43 -100.35
CA ARG A 297 25.23 120.54 -101.81
C ARG A 297 24.43 121.70 -102.42
N ALA A 298 23.32 122.09 -101.81
CA ALA A 298 22.47 123.21 -102.21
C ALA A 298 22.99 124.60 -101.77
N GLY A 299 24.13 124.68 -101.08
CA GLY A 299 24.76 125.94 -100.67
C GLY A 299 23.88 126.81 -99.76
N GLU A 300 23.89 128.14 -99.98
CA GLU A 300 23.16 129.13 -99.14
C GLU A 300 21.64 128.84 -99.03
N ALA A 301 21.00 128.24 -100.05
CA ALA A 301 19.57 127.93 -100.03
C ALA A 301 19.22 126.71 -99.14
N GLY A 302 20.18 125.83 -98.84
CA GLY A 302 19.98 124.59 -98.07
C GLY A 302 20.25 124.70 -96.56
N ARG A 303 20.71 125.85 -96.08
CA ARG A 303 21.23 126.03 -94.71
C ARG A 303 20.21 125.75 -93.60
N GLY A 304 18.93 126.09 -93.81
CA GLY A 304 17.85 125.75 -92.87
C GLY A 304 17.54 124.25 -92.82
N PHE A 305 17.62 123.57 -93.97
CA PHE A 305 17.44 122.11 -94.07
C PHE A 305 18.59 121.33 -93.45
N ALA A 306 19.83 121.82 -93.58
CA ALA A 306 21.01 121.19 -92.97
C ALA A 306 20.90 121.12 -91.44
N VAL A 307 20.41 122.18 -90.78
CA VAL A 307 20.23 122.21 -89.32
C VAL A 307 19.17 121.21 -88.87
N VAL A 308 18.05 121.10 -89.59
CA VAL A 308 17.01 120.11 -89.28
C VAL A 308 17.52 118.69 -89.50
N ALA A 309 18.26 118.44 -90.58
CA ALA A 309 18.84 117.13 -90.87
C ALA A 309 19.84 116.70 -89.79
N ASP A 310 20.71 117.60 -89.31
CA ASP A 310 21.67 117.28 -88.23
C ASP A 310 20.97 117.07 -86.87
N GLU A 311 19.86 117.76 -86.59
CA GLU A 311 19.07 117.54 -85.38
C GLU A 311 18.32 116.19 -85.42
N VAL A 312 17.79 115.81 -86.59
CA VAL A 312 17.21 114.46 -86.81
C VAL A 312 18.28 113.38 -86.68
N ARG A 313 19.50 113.63 -87.17
CA ARG A 313 20.66 112.73 -87.03
C ARG A 313 21.01 112.49 -85.56
N LYS A 314 21.16 113.56 -84.77
CA LYS A 314 21.40 113.46 -83.32
C LYS A 314 20.28 112.76 -82.57
N LEU A 315 19.02 113.01 -82.94
CA LEU A 315 17.87 112.32 -82.34
C LEU A 315 17.91 110.82 -82.66
N ALA A 316 18.23 110.45 -83.90
CA ALA A 316 18.39 109.06 -84.32
C ALA A 316 19.54 108.35 -83.57
N GLU A 317 20.69 109.00 -83.37
CA GLU A 317 21.80 108.48 -82.55
C GLU A 317 21.40 108.26 -81.08
N ARG A 318 20.63 109.18 -80.49
CA ARG A 318 20.08 109.03 -79.12
C ARG A 318 19.08 107.87 -79.02
N VAL A 319 18.20 107.72 -80.00
CA VAL A 319 17.24 106.61 -80.07
C VAL A 319 17.96 105.27 -80.23
N ASN A 320 19.02 105.20 -81.06
CA ASN A 320 19.84 104.00 -81.21
C ASN A 320 20.51 103.64 -79.87
N THR A 321 21.15 104.60 -79.20
CA THR A 321 21.81 104.37 -77.91
C THR A 321 20.82 103.85 -76.85
N ALA A 322 19.64 104.46 -76.76
CA ALA A 322 18.58 103.99 -75.86
C ALA A 322 18.08 102.59 -76.23
N ALA A 323 17.95 102.27 -77.53
CA ALA A 323 17.55 100.94 -77.99
C ALA A 323 18.62 99.87 -77.66
N VAL A 324 19.90 100.21 -77.70
CA VAL A 324 21.00 99.33 -77.27
C VAL A 324 20.94 99.05 -75.77
N GLU A 325 20.72 100.08 -74.94
CA GLU A 325 20.55 99.91 -73.49
C GLU A 325 19.31 99.06 -73.14
N ILE A 326 18.18 99.27 -73.82
CA ILE A 326 16.98 98.45 -73.68
C ILE A 326 17.29 97.00 -74.05
N THR A 327 17.95 96.76 -75.18
CA THR A 327 18.32 95.41 -75.62
C THR A 327 19.20 94.70 -74.59
N GLY A 328 20.21 95.40 -74.04
CA GLY A 328 21.07 94.86 -72.98
C GLY A 328 20.34 94.52 -71.69
N ASN A 329 19.40 95.38 -71.26
CA ASN A 329 18.56 95.10 -70.08
C ASN A 329 17.61 93.91 -70.31
N ILE A 330 17.04 93.79 -71.52
CA ILE A 330 16.18 92.66 -71.89
C ILE A 330 16.99 91.36 -71.97
N ASP A 331 18.22 91.38 -72.48
CA ASP A 331 19.10 90.21 -72.45
C ASP A 331 19.38 89.75 -71.02
N GLY A 332 19.68 90.69 -70.10
CA GLY A 332 19.80 90.39 -68.67
C GLY A 332 18.52 89.83 -68.06
N MET A 333 17.34 90.30 -68.48
CA MET A 333 16.04 89.78 -68.04
C MET A 333 15.81 88.36 -68.55
N ILE A 334 16.09 88.08 -69.82
CA ILE A 334 15.98 86.73 -70.41
C ILE A 334 16.88 85.75 -69.67
N THR A 335 18.15 86.12 -69.37
CA THR A 335 19.05 85.27 -68.59
C THR A 335 18.50 84.98 -67.19
N ARG A 336 17.94 85.98 -66.48
CA ARG A 336 17.33 85.78 -65.16
C ARG A 336 16.09 84.88 -65.22
N VAL A 337 15.26 85.03 -66.25
CA VAL A 337 14.09 84.16 -66.49
C VAL A 337 14.53 82.71 -66.76
N MET A 338 15.60 82.50 -67.54
CA MET A 338 16.17 81.17 -67.77
C MET A 338 16.70 80.54 -66.47
N ASN A 339 17.42 81.30 -65.64
CA ASN A 339 17.89 80.81 -64.35
C ASN A 339 16.72 80.47 -63.41
N THR A 340 15.69 81.33 -63.34
CA THR A 340 14.48 81.09 -62.53
C THR A 340 13.76 79.81 -62.98
N ARG A 341 13.71 79.55 -64.29
CA ARG A 341 13.14 78.32 -64.85
C ARG A 341 13.94 77.09 -64.43
N ALA A 342 15.27 77.13 -64.52
CA ALA A 342 16.13 76.02 -64.12
C ALA A 342 15.99 75.72 -62.61
N GLU A 343 15.93 76.76 -61.76
CA GLU A 343 15.69 76.62 -60.33
C GLU A 343 14.31 75.99 -60.05
N ASN A 344 13.26 76.38 -60.79
CA ASN A 344 11.94 75.78 -60.65
C ASN A 344 11.88 74.30 -61.08
N GLU A 345 12.67 73.89 -62.07
CA GLU A 345 12.75 72.47 -62.47
C GLU A 345 13.33 71.63 -61.33
N VAL A 346 14.33 72.15 -60.62
CA VAL A 346 14.88 71.52 -59.40
C VAL A 346 13.83 71.46 -58.30
N ILE A 347 13.15 72.57 -57.99
CA ILE A 347 12.07 72.60 -56.98
C ILE A 347 10.99 71.57 -57.31
N ASN A 348 10.59 71.44 -58.58
CA ASN A 348 9.58 70.46 -58.98
C ASN A 348 10.05 69.02 -58.78
N SER A 349 11.33 68.74 -59.04
CA SER A 349 11.94 67.43 -58.75
C SER A 349 11.95 67.13 -57.25
N ASP A 350 12.37 68.09 -56.42
CA ASP A 350 12.40 67.94 -54.97
C ASP A 350 10.99 67.71 -54.40
N MET A 351 9.97 68.37 -54.96
CA MET A 351 8.56 68.18 -54.59
C MET A 351 8.05 66.78 -54.93
N LEU A 352 8.45 66.21 -56.06
CA LEU A 352 8.09 64.82 -56.41
C LEU A 352 8.74 63.82 -55.44
N GLN A 353 10.00 64.05 -55.09
CA GLN A 353 10.71 63.21 -54.12
C GLN A 353 10.08 63.31 -52.72
N ALA A 354 9.75 64.53 -52.28
CA ALA A 354 9.07 64.76 -51.00
C ALA A 354 7.72 64.03 -50.95
N ARG A 355 6.94 64.06 -52.05
CA ARG A 355 5.68 63.34 -52.17
C ARG A 355 5.87 61.83 -52.02
N GLU A 356 6.89 61.26 -52.65
CA GLU A 356 7.19 59.82 -52.56
C GLU A 356 7.53 59.42 -51.11
N VAL A 357 8.39 60.19 -50.44
CA VAL A 357 8.82 59.93 -49.06
C VAL A 357 7.63 60.02 -48.09
N VAL A 358 6.77 61.03 -48.25
CA VAL A 358 5.55 61.18 -47.43
C VAL A 358 4.57 60.04 -47.69
N GLY A 359 4.36 59.66 -48.97
CA GLY A 359 3.50 58.53 -49.32
C GLY A 359 3.97 57.21 -48.69
N ARG A 360 5.27 56.92 -48.77
CA ARG A 360 5.86 55.75 -48.10
C ARG A 360 5.71 55.82 -46.58
N SER A 361 5.91 56.99 -45.98
CA SER A 361 5.78 57.17 -44.53
C SER A 361 4.34 56.95 -44.06
N ALA A 362 3.35 57.43 -44.82
CA ALA A 362 1.94 57.19 -44.54
C ALA A 362 1.61 55.68 -44.57
N THR A 363 2.07 54.95 -45.60
CA THR A 363 1.89 53.49 -45.66
C THR A 363 2.55 52.79 -44.47
N GLN A 364 3.73 53.22 -44.02
CA GLN A 364 4.40 52.66 -42.84
C GLN A 364 3.55 52.87 -41.57
N PHE A 365 2.95 54.04 -41.38
CA PHE A 365 2.06 54.29 -40.24
C PHE A 365 0.75 53.49 -40.34
N GLU A 366 0.18 53.31 -41.53
CA GLU A 366 -0.98 52.42 -41.73
C GLU A 366 -0.68 50.97 -41.31
N HIS A 367 0.50 50.46 -41.67
CA HIS A 367 0.95 49.15 -41.18
C HIS A 367 1.09 49.11 -39.66
N MET A 368 1.70 50.14 -39.06
CA MET A 368 1.90 50.21 -37.61
C MET A 368 0.56 50.23 -36.85
N VAL A 369 -0.45 50.93 -37.37
CA VAL A 369 -1.82 50.92 -36.83
C VAL A 369 -2.38 49.49 -36.82
N GLY A 370 -2.28 48.77 -37.93
CA GLY A 370 -2.76 47.38 -38.02
C GLY A 370 -2.01 46.41 -37.08
N GLU A 371 -0.69 46.58 -36.93
CA GLU A 371 0.11 45.79 -35.99
C GLU A 371 -0.28 46.04 -34.53
N PHE A 372 -0.53 47.29 -34.14
CA PHE A 372 -0.96 47.61 -32.78
C PHE A 372 -2.39 47.14 -32.49
N GLU A 373 -3.31 47.20 -33.46
CA GLU A 373 -4.65 46.63 -33.31
C GLU A 373 -4.58 45.11 -33.08
N THR A 374 -3.79 44.39 -33.89
CA THR A 374 -3.55 42.96 -33.74
C THR A 374 -2.92 42.62 -32.39
N THR A 375 -1.94 43.41 -31.96
CA THR A 375 -1.29 43.26 -30.65
C THR A 375 -2.30 43.46 -29.51
N GLY A 376 -3.22 44.42 -29.65
CA GLY A 376 -4.30 44.65 -28.70
C GLY A 376 -5.24 43.44 -28.55
N GLU A 377 -5.64 42.82 -29.67
CA GLU A 377 -6.45 41.60 -29.65
C GLU A 377 -5.73 40.43 -28.98
N GLN A 378 -4.44 40.24 -29.25
CA GLN A 378 -3.63 39.19 -28.62
C GLN A 378 -3.51 39.38 -27.10
N LEU A 379 -3.38 40.63 -26.64
CA LEU A 379 -3.31 40.92 -25.20
C LEU A 379 -4.63 40.64 -24.49
N LEU A 380 -5.77 40.87 -25.15
CA LEU A 380 -7.09 40.47 -24.61
C LEU A 380 -7.21 38.95 -24.48
N GLN A 381 -6.70 38.19 -25.46
CA GLN A 381 -6.66 36.73 -25.36
C GLN A 381 -5.77 36.24 -24.22
N ILE A 382 -4.60 36.86 -24.03
CA ILE A 382 -3.72 36.54 -22.89
C ILE A 382 -4.45 36.83 -21.58
N ALA A 383 -5.12 37.98 -21.44
CA ALA A 383 -5.86 38.31 -20.22
C ALA A 383 -6.93 37.26 -19.89
N ALA A 384 -7.73 36.85 -20.89
CA ALA A 384 -8.74 35.79 -20.71
C ALA A 384 -8.11 34.44 -20.31
N ALA A 385 -6.99 34.06 -20.93
CA ALA A 385 -6.26 32.84 -20.56
C ALA A 385 -5.69 32.90 -19.13
N MET A 386 -5.25 34.08 -18.67
CA MET A 386 -4.78 34.26 -17.30
C MET A 386 -5.92 34.14 -16.27
N GLU A 387 -7.13 34.63 -16.58
CA GLU A 387 -8.31 34.43 -15.73
C GLU A 387 -8.68 32.95 -15.61
N GLU A 388 -8.67 32.21 -16.72
CA GLU A 388 -8.93 30.76 -16.74
C GLU A 388 -7.87 29.98 -15.95
N LEU A 389 -6.59 30.34 -16.11
CA LEU A 389 -5.49 29.77 -15.32
C LEU A 389 -5.66 30.07 -13.83
N SER A 390 -6.10 31.27 -13.45
CA SER A 390 -6.37 31.63 -12.06
C SER A 390 -7.47 30.77 -11.46
N ALA A 391 -8.58 30.58 -12.17
CA ALA A 391 -9.69 29.73 -11.74
C ALA A 391 -9.26 28.27 -11.59
N THR A 392 -8.49 27.77 -12.56
CA THR A 392 -7.95 26.40 -12.53
C THR A 392 -6.98 26.20 -11.37
N ASN A 393 -6.10 27.16 -11.11
CA ASN A 393 -5.16 27.07 -10.00
C ASN A 393 -5.87 27.11 -8.62
N ALA A 394 -6.93 27.91 -8.49
CA ALA A 394 -7.77 27.89 -7.28
C ALA A 394 -8.43 26.51 -7.07
N GLN A 395 -8.92 25.88 -8.14
CA GLN A 395 -9.47 24.51 -8.05
C GLN A 395 -8.39 23.48 -7.67
N VAL A 396 -7.16 23.61 -8.21
CA VAL A 396 -6.03 22.77 -7.81
C VAL A 396 -5.74 22.93 -6.32
N HIS A 397 -5.74 24.16 -5.82
CA HIS A 397 -5.54 24.46 -4.40
C HIS A 397 -6.58 23.76 -3.50
N ASP A 398 -7.86 23.89 -3.84
CA ASP A 398 -8.96 23.26 -3.09
C ASP A 398 -8.86 21.73 -3.11
N ASN A 399 -8.54 21.15 -4.28
CA ASN A 399 -8.34 19.70 -4.41
C ASN A 399 -7.18 19.20 -3.56
N VAL A 400 -6.07 19.95 -3.49
CA VAL A 400 -4.90 19.59 -2.68
C VAL A 400 -5.24 19.62 -1.19
N ASN A 401 -5.99 20.62 -0.73
CA ASN A 401 -6.47 20.68 0.65
C ASN A 401 -7.36 19.47 0.99
N ALA A 402 -8.29 19.11 0.09
CA ALA A 402 -9.13 17.93 0.29
C ALA A 402 -8.32 16.62 0.34
N ILE A 403 -7.26 16.50 -0.47
CA ILE A 403 -6.35 15.34 -0.44
C ILE A 403 -5.56 15.31 0.87
N HIS A 404 -5.12 16.46 1.38
CA HIS A 404 -4.40 16.57 2.65
C HIS A 404 -5.28 16.07 3.81
N ASP A 405 -6.51 16.58 3.91
CA ASP A 405 -7.47 16.19 4.93
C ASP A 405 -7.79 14.68 4.85
N LEU A 406 -8.04 14.17 3.64
CA LEU A 406 -8.29 12.75 3.42
C LEU A 406 -7.09 11.89 3.85
N SER A 407 -5.86 12.35 3.60
CA SER A 407 -4.65 11.66 4.03
C SER A 407 -4.56 11.58 5.56
N GLY A 408 -4.99 12.64 6.26
CA GLY A 408 -5.13 12.65 7.72
C GLY A 408 -6.16 11.64 8.23
N ILE A 409 -7.33 11.58 7.59
CA ILE A 409 -8.39 10.62 7.93
C ILE A 409 -7.93 9.17 7.69
N VAL A 410 -7.25 8.90 6.58
CA VAL A 410 -6.68 7.58 6.29
C VAL A 410 -5.66 7.19 7.36
N ALA A 411 -4.76 8.10 7.76
CA ALA A 411 -3.80 7.82 8.83
C ALA A 411 -4.49 7.47 10.16
N GLN A 412 -5.58 8.17 10.50
CA GLN A 412 -6.39 7.87 11.69
C GLN A 412 -7.04 6.49 11.60
N HIS A 413 -7.69 6.17 10.48
CA HIS A 413 -8.29 4.84 10.27
C HIS A 413 -7.27 3.71 10.30
N MET A 414 -6.04 3.96 9.84
CA MET A 414 -4.96 2.98 9.95
C MET A 414 -4.56 2.78 11.42
N SER A 415 -4.50 3.83 12.25
CA SER A 415 -4.24 3.68 13.68
C SER A 415 -5.33 2.85 14.39
N GLU A 416 -6.61 3.10 14.08
CA GLU A 416 -7.75 2.33 14.61
C GLU A 416 -7.72 0.86 14.13
N SER A 417 -7.33 0.64 12.89
CA SER A 417 -7.16 -0.70 12.31
C SER A 417 -6.00 -1.46 12.94
N GLU A 418 -4.92 -0.79 13.31
CA GLU A 418 -3.80 -1.36 14.06
C GLU A 418 -4.27 -1.84 15.44
N GLU A 419 -5.00 -0.99 16.18
CA GLU A 419 -5.54 -1.36 17.49
C GLU A 419 -6.49 -2.56 17.39
N SER A 420 -7.36 -2.56 16.38
CA SER A 420 -8.30 -3.65 16.12
C SER A 420 -7.58 -4.96 15.76
N SER A 421 -6.52 -4.89 14.96
CA SER A 421 -5.69 -6.04 14.60
C SER A 421 -4.97 -6.62 15.81
N LEU A 422 -4.48 -5.76 16.72
CA LEU A 422 -3.87 -6.18 17.98
C LEU A 422 -4.89 -6.86 18.90
N LYS A 423 -6.11 -6.32 19.00
CA LYS A 423 -7.21 -6.96 19.77
C LYS A 423 -7.57 -8.32 19.17
N LEU A 424 -7.68 -8.41 17.85
CA LEU A 424 -7.97 -9.67 17.15
C LEU A 424 -6.87 -10.71 17.36
N ALA A 425 -5.60 -10.31 17.28
CA ALA A 425 -4.47 -11.19 17.56
C ALA A 425 -4.54 -11.75 18.99
N ARG A 426 -4.75 -10.89 20.00
CA ARG A 426 -4.88 -11.32 21.41
C ARG A 426 -6.08 -12.24 21.65
N ALA A 427 -7.23 -11.93 21.05
CA ALA A 427 -8.42 -12.78 21.17
C ALA A 427 -8.18 -14.16 20.55
N THR A 428 -7.54 -14.18 19.38
CA THR A 428 -7.21 -15.42 18.68
C THR A 428 -6.19 -16.26 19.44
N GLU A 429 -5.16 -15.62 20.00
CA GLU A 429 -4.20 -16.27 20.89
C GLU A 429 -4.88 -16.86 22.13
N SER A 430 -5.86 -16.16 22.72
CA SER A 430 -6.62 -16.66 23.87
C SER A 430 -7.45 -17.90 23.50
N VAL A 431 -8.07 -17.90 22.30
CA VAL A 431 -8.76 -19.09 21.78
C VAL A 431 -7.77 -20.23 21.56
N GLN A 432 -6.62 -19.96 20.93
CA GLN A 432 -5.55 -20.93 20.72
C GLN A 432 -5.08 -21.56 22.04
N GLU A 433 -4.90 -20.76 23.08
CA GLU A 433 -4.52 -21.24 24.42
C GLU A 433 -5.61 -22.13 25.04
N LEU A 434 -6.88 -21.74 24.92
CA LEU A 434 -7.99 -22.56 25.43
C LEU A 434 -8.08 -23.91 24.71
N VAL A 435 -7.93 -23.92 23.38
CA VAL A 435 -8.03 -25.16 22.60
C VAL A 435 -6.75 -26.00 22.63
N SER A 436 -5.60 -25.43 22.98
CA SER A 436 -4.33 -26.17 23.11
C SER A 436 -4.32 -27.07 24.34
N ARG A 437 -5.11 -26.73 25.38
CA ARG A 437 -5.31 -27.55 26.57
C ARG A 437 -5.93 -28.90 26.25
N PHE A 438 -6.82 -28.97 25.26
CA PHE A 438 -7.48 -30.23 24.88
C PHE A 438 -6.55 -31.16 24.11
N LYS A 439 -6.53 -32.45 24.42
CA LYS A 439 -5.76 -33.43 23.65
C LYS A 439 -6.67 -34.24 22.73
N ILE A 440 -6.38 -34.26 21.44
CA ILE A 440 -7.19 -34.96 20.42
C ILE A 440 -6.55 -36.33 20.09
N GLY A 441 -5.24 -36.45 20.23
CA GLY A 441 -4.44 -37.66 19.96
C GLY A 441 -4.03 -37.86 18.51
N LYS A 442 -4.43 -36.97 17.60
CA LYS A 442 -4.23 -37.11 16.17
C LYS A 442 -3.99 -35.76 15.50
N GLY A 443 -3.34 -35.78 14.33
CA GLY A 443 -3.04 -34.59 13.54
C GLY A 443 -1.65 -34.00 13.78
N ALA A 444 -1.24 -33.07 12.91
CA ALA A 444 0.09 -32.47 12.95
C ALA A 444 0.34 -31.65 14.23
N PHE A 445 -0.68 -30.94 14.71
CA PHE A 445 -0.59 -30.13 15.93
C PHE A 445 -0.20 -30.95 17.16
N ASP A 446 -0.94 -32.01 17.49
CA ASP A 446 -0.66 -32.83 18.68
C ASP A 446 0.70 -33.52 18.58
N ARG A 447 1.11 -33.95 17.37
CA ARG A 447 2.46 -34.47 17.13
C ARG A 447 3.53 -33.41 17.38
N ALA A 448 3.34 -32.19 16.90
CA ALA A 448 4.29 -31.09 17.09
C ALA A 448 4.42 -30.73 18.57
N VAL A 449 3.31 -30.64 19.30
CA VAL A 449 3.29 -30.41 20.76
C VAL A 449 4.01 -31.53 21.51
N GLU A 450 3.74 -32.79 21.18
CA GLU A 450 4.39 -33.93 21.83
C GLU A 450 5.90 -33.97 21.58
N ARG A 451 6.34 -33.77 20.33
CA ARG A 451 7.77 -33.67 20.00
C ARG A 451 8.45 -32.49 20.68
N THR A 452 7.75 -31.36 20.81
CA THR A 452 8.24 -30.19 21.54
C THR A 452 8.38 -30.47 23.04
N ARG A 453 7.46 -31.24 23.62
CA ARG A 453 7.54 -31.67 25.03
C ARG A 453 8.74 -32.58 25.28
N LEU A 454 8.97 -33.57 24.41
CA LEU A 454 10.15 -34.44 24.49
C LEU A 454 11.46 -33.63 24.34
N PHE A 455 11.47 -32.67 23.41
CA PHE A 455 12.58 -31.74 23.24
C PHE A 455 12.83 -30.90 24.50
N ARG A 456 11.77 -30.34 25.10
CA ARG A 456 11.84 -29.61 26.39
C ARG A 456 12.47 -30.46 27.47
N ASP A 457 11.99 -31.68 27.66
CA ASP A 457 12.45 -32.59 28.71
C ASP A 457 13.93 -32.95 28.53
N ALA A 458 14.38 -33.18 27.29
CA ALA A 458 15.77 -33.45 26.95
C ALA A 458 16.68 -32.25 27.25
N ILE A 459 16.29 -31.04 26.84
CA ILE A 459 17.02 -29.80 27.13
C ILE A 459 17.08 -29.55 28.64
N GLN A 460 15.96 -29.72 29.35
CA GLN A 460 15.90 -29.54 30.80
C GLN A 460 16.83 -30.51 31.54
N THR A 461 16.93 -31.75 31.05
CA THR A 461 17.85 -32.75 31.59
C THR A 461 19.30 -32.30 31.43
N GLN A 462 19.70 -31.88 30.22
CA GLN A 462 21.07 -31.39 29.98
C GLN A 462 21.42 -30.15 30.79
N LEU A 463 20.51 -29.17 30.91
CA LEU A 463 20.74 -27.99 31.75
C LEU A 463 20.84 -28.34 33.25
N THR A 464 20.08 -29.34 33.71
CA THR A 464 20.17 -29.84 35.09
C THR A 464 21.49 -30.55 35.35
N GLU A 465 21.96 -31.37 34.40
CA GLU A 465 23.29 -32.00 34.46
C GLU A 465 24.42 -30.97 34.47
N MET A 466 24.33 -29.94 33.63
CA MET A 466 25.28 -28.82 33.62
C MET A 466 25.33 -28.13 34.98
N ARG A 467 24.18 -27.84 35.59
CA ARG A 467 24.12 -27.27 36.95
C ARG A 467 24.77 -28.20 37.97
N ASN A 468 24.52 -29.50 37.90
CA ASN A 468 25.12 -30.49 38.81
C ASN A 468 26.65 -30.61 38.61
N ALA A 469 27.15 -30.28 37.41
CA ALA A 469 28.57 -30.19 37.08
C ALA A 469 29.19 -28.81 37.39
N ASN A 470 28.54 -27.98 38.23
CA ASN A 470 28.96 -26.64 38.62
C ASN A 470 29.06 -25.61 37.47
N VAL A 471 28.34 -25.81 36.37
CA VAL A 471 28.18 -24.79 35.33
C VAL A 471 27.04 -23.85 35.73
N ASP A 472 27.30 -22.55 35.83
CA ASP A 472 26.28 -21.54 36.14
C ASP A 472 25.38 -21.26 34.92
N VAL A 473 24.39 -22.12 34.71
CA VAL A 473 23.36 -21.95 33.67
C VAL A 473 22.48 -20.70 33.87
N PHE A 474 22.56 -20.04 35.03
CA PHE A 474 21.84 -18.80 35.33
C PHE A 474 22.68 -17.54 35.13
N ASP A 475 23.95 -17.64 34.73
CA ASP A 475 24.79 -16.49 34.42
C ASP A 475 24.14 -15.61 33.34
N ARG A 476 24.19 -14.30 33.59
CA ARG A 476 23.62 -13.22 32.75
C ARG A 476 24.66 -12.17 32.37
N ARG A 477 25.94 -12.45 32.55
CA ARG A 477 27.02 -11.57 32.09
C ARG A 477 27.17 -11.72 30.57
N TYR A 478 26.42 -10.89 29.86
CA TYR A 478 26.41 -10.83 28.41
C TYR A 478 27.62 -10.05 27.89
N GLU A 479 28.67 -10.75 27.47
CA GLU A 479 29.87 -10.13 26.90
C GLU A 479 29.68 -9.89 25.41
N PRO A 480 29.67 -8.64 24.92
CA PRO A 480 29.43 -8.37 23.50
C PRO A 480 30.55 -8.94 22.64
N ILE A 481 30.18 -9.60 21.54
CA ILE A 481 31.10 -10.05 20.50
C ILE A 481 31.38 -8.84 19.58
N PRO A 482 32.63 -8.39 19.43
CA PRO A 482 32.98 -7.26 18.57
C PRO A 482 32.56 -7.49 17.12
N ASN A 483 32.26 -6.40 16.40
CA ASN A 483 31.96 -6.40 14.96
C ASN A 483 30.79 -7.32 14.57
N THR A 484 29.69 -7.29 15.34
CA THR A 484 28.47 -8.04 15.03
C THR A 484 27.25 -7.12 14.98
N ASP A 485 26.46 -7.23 13.91
CA ASP A 485 25.16 -6.57 13.74
C ASP A 485 24.17 -7.58 13.14
N PRO A 486 23.11 -8.00 13.86
CA PRO A 486 22.74 -7.61 15.23
C PRO A 486 23.78 -8.00 16.29
N GLN A 487 23.86 -7.22 17.37
CA GLN A 487 24.81 -7.45 18.47
C GLN A 487 24.66 -8.86 19.06
N LYS A 488 25.78 -9.60 19.09
CA LYS A 488 25.88 -10.93 19.70
C LYS A 488 26.58 -10.88 21.04
N TYR A 489 26.31 -11.84 21.92
CA TYR A 489 26.85 -11.90 23.28
C TYR A 489 27.34 -13.30 23.61
N ARG A 490 28.46 -13.39 24.34
CA ARG A 490 28.93 -14.62 24.99
C ARG A 490 28.44 -14.64 26.44
N VAL A 491 28.21 -15.86 26.93
CA VAL A 491 27.89 -16.17 28.33
C VAL A 491 28.68 -17.41 28.75
N SER A 492 28.98 -17.55 30.03
CA SER A 492 29.89 -18.60 30.52
C SER A 492 29.42 -20.03 30.22
N TRP A 493 28.12 -20.28 30.17
CA TRP A 493 27.53 -21.59 29.90
C TRP A 493 27.27 -21.88 28.41
N GLY A 494 27.42 -20.88 27.52
CA GLY A 494 26.91 -20.95 26.14
C GLY A 494 27.57 -22.04 25.28
N ASN A 495 28.89 -22.17 25.36
CA ASN A 495 29.65 -23.17 24.58
C ASN A 495 29.31 -24.61 25.01
N GLU A 496 29.23 -24.85 26.32
CA GLU A 496 28.91 -26.18 26.85
C GLU A 496 27.45 -26.56 26.56
N TYR A 497 26.52 -25.59 26.64
CA TYR A 497 25.13 -25.78 26.21
C TYR A 497 25.05 -26.18 24.74
N GLY A 498 25.73 -25.43 23.86
CA GLY A 498 25.78 -25.73 22.43
C GLY A 498 26.29 -27.14 22.15
N ARG A 499 27.41 -27.52 22.76
CA ARG A 499 28.00 -28.87 22.62
C ARG A 499 27.05 -29.99 23.02
N ARG A 500 26.31 -29.84 24.11
CA ARG A 500 25.38 -30.86 24.65
C ARG A 500 24.06 -30.92 23.91
N CYS A 501 23.54 -29.76 23.51
CA CYS A 501 22.16 -29.64 23.04
C CYS A 501 22.03 -29.53 21.51
N GLN A 502 23.14 -29.43 20.75
CA GLN A 502 23.07 -29.28 19.30
C GLN A 502 22.29 -30.42 18.63
N GLN A 503 22.64 -31.68 18.93
CA GLN A 503 21.95 -32.82 18.32
C GLN A 503 20.47 -32.88 18.73
N ILE A 504 20.16 -32.55 19.98
CA ILE A 504 18.78 -32.50 20.50
C ILE A 504 17.94 -31.47 19.71
N MET A 505 18.51 -30.32 19.36
CA MET A 505 17.85 -29.30 18.52
C MET A 505 17.66 -29.77 17.08
N GLU A 506 18.65 -30.44 16.48
CA GLU A 506 18.54 -31.01 15.12
C GLU A 506 17.48 -32.10 15.04
N ASP A 507 17.49 -33.03 16.00
CA ASP A 507 16.53 -34.14 16.08
C ASP A 507 15.10 -33.61 16.22
N CYS A 508 14.90 -32.56 17.04
CA CYS A 508 13.59 -31.95 17.20
C CYS A 508 13.07 -31.35 15.89
N VAL A 509 13.87 -30.51 15.21
CA VAL A 509 13.49 -29.92 13.91
C VAL A 509 13.20 -31.00 12.86
N GLY A 510 14.00 -32.06 12.80
CA GLY A 510 13.76 -33.18 11.88
C GLY A 510 12.50 -33.97 12.21
N SER A 511 12.10 -34.05 13.48
CA SER A 511 10.96 -34.83 13.95
C SER A 511 9.60 -34.13 13.84
N VAL A 512 9.60 -32.80 13.69
CA VAL A 512 8.38 -31.98 13.55
C VAL A 512 8.22 -31.58 12.08
N PRO A 513 7.23 -32.13 11.35
CA PRO A 513 7.03 -31.82 9.94
C PRO A 513 6.90 -30.31 9.70
N GLY A 514 7.71 -29.79 8.78
CA GLY A 514 7.69 -28.37 8.41
C GLY A 514 8.31 -27.42 9.43
N ALA A 515 8.91 -27.88 10.53
CA ALA A 515 9.53 -27.00 11.52
C ALA A 515 10.62 -26.11 10.90
N ALA A 516 10.46 -24.81 11.09
CA ALA A 516 11.45 -23.82 10.72
C ALA A 516 12.65 -23.87 11.66
N PHE A 517 12.42 -24.01 12.97
CA PHE A 517 13.48 -24.13 13.98
C PHE A 517 13.00 -24.82 15.26
N ALA A 518 13.95 -25.31 16.07
CA ALA A 518 13.75 -25.77 17.42
C ALA A 518 14.93 -25.31 18.28
N VAL A 519 14.65 -24.52 19.30
CA VAL A 519 15.67 -23.85 20.10
C VAL A 519 15.26 -23.76 21.56
N ALA A 520 16.20 -23.43 22.45
CA ALA A 520 15.88 -23.00 23.80
C ALA A 520 16.48 -21.62 24.09
N VAL A 521 15.67 -20.75 24.68
CA VAL A 521 16.06 -19.40 25.07
C VAL A 521 15.87 -19.25 26.58
N ASN A 522 16.72 -18.46 27.22
CA ASN A 522 16.52 -18.11 28.62
C ASN A 522 15.41 -17.04 28.77
N ASN A 523 15.03 -16.68 30.00
CA ASN A 523 13.98 -15.66 30.26
C ASN A 523 14.27 -14.26 29.71
N ASP A 524 15.52 -13.95 29.34
CA ASP A 524 15.91 -12.68 28.70
C ASP A 524 15.80 -12.78 27.17
N SER A 525 15.18 -13.85 26.66
CA SER A 525 15.08 -14.18 25.24
C SER A 525 16.45 -14.28 24.55
N TYR A 526 17.47 -14.68 25.32
CA TYR A 526 18.81 -14.93 24.81
C TYR A 526 18.92 -16.37 24.29
N LEU A 527 19.42 -16.47 23.06
CA LEU A 527 19.67 -17.73 22.37
C LEU A 527 21.18 -17.99 22.29
N ALA A 528 21.69 -18.96 23.04
CA ALA A 528 23.11 -19.33 22.99
C ALA A 528 23.46 -20.09 21.70
N ALA A 529 22.69 -21.12 21.37
CA ALA A 529 22.90 -21.99 20.20
C ALA A 529 21.61 -22.18 19.41
N HIS A 530 21.73 -22.49 18.13
CA HIS A 530 20.62 -22.65 17.19
C HIS A 530 20.86 -23.88 16.31
N ASN A 531 19.83 -24.36 15.62
CA ASN A 531 19.97 -25.32 14.52
C ASN A 531 21.09 -24.95 13.53
N LEU A 532 21.81 -25.94 13.02
CA LEU A 532 23.02 -25.79 12.21
C LEU A 532 22.83 -24.89 10.98
N LYS A 533 21.65 -24.94 10.35
CA LYS A 533 21.31 -24.07 9.20
C LYS A 533 21.33 -22.58 9.52
N PHE A 534 21.19 -22.20 10.79
CA PHE A 534 21.24 -20.82 11.30
C PHE A 534 22.47 -20.59 12.21
N SER A 535 23.51 -21.40 12.06
CA SER A 535 24.76 -21.34 12.82
C SER A 535 25.97 -21.20 11.90
N LYS A 536 25.82 -20.57 10.74
CA LYS A 536 26.91 -20.36 9.76
C LYS A 536 27.99 -19.43 10.33
N PRO A 537 29.27 -19.53 9.91
CA PRO A 537 30.30 -18.59 10.33
C PRO A 537 29.90 -17.13 10.06
N LEU A 538 30.24 -16.22 10.98
CA LEU A 538 29.97 -14.78 10.82
C LEU A 538 30.81 -14.22 9.68
N THR A 539 30.19 -13.40 8.84
CA THR A 539 30.81 -12.78 7.66
C THR A 539 31.13 -11.31 7.87
N GLY A 540 30.50 -10.67 8.86
CA GLY A 540 30.57 -9.22 9.08
C GLY A 540 29.60 -8.43 8.22
N ASN A 541 28.85 -9.08 7.32
CA ASN A 541 27.76 -8.48 6.57
C ASN A 541 26.43 -8.74 7.30
N ARG A 542 25.74 -7.67 7.69
CA ARG A 542 24.47 -7.70 8.42
C ARG A 542 23.43 -8.59 7.73
N ASP A 543 23.20 -8.42 6.43
CA ASP A 543 22.10 -9.10 5.73
C ASP A 543 22.35 -10.62 5.61
N VAL A 544 23.63 -10.99 5.44
CA VAL A 544 24.05 -12.40 5.40
C VAL A 544 23.98 -13.01 6.81
N ASP A 545 24.48 -12.30 7.81
CA ASP A 545 24.57 -12.79 9.18
C ASP A 545 23.20 -12.84 9.87
N LEU A 546 22.29 -11.91 9.57
CA LEU A 546 20.91 -11.87 10.11
C LEU A 546 20.14 -13.17 9.83
N VAL A 547 20.28 -13.70 8.61
CA VAL A 547 19.62 -14.93 8.16
C VAL A 547 20.49 -16.17 8.45
N GLY A 548 21.80 -16.07 8.21
CA GLY A 548 22.72 -17.21 8.26
C GLY A 548 23.23 -17.59 9.66
N ASN A 549 23.28 -16.64 10.60
CA ASN A 549 23.75 -16.87 11.95
C ASN A 549 22.87 -16.17 13.00
N ARG A 550 22.07 -16.97 13.71
CA ARG A 550 21.16 -16.48 14.75
C ARG A 550 21.61 -16.82 16.17
N THR A 551 22.77 -17.46 16.33
CA THR A 551 23.31 -17.84 17.63
C THR A 551 23.80 -16.63 18.43
N CYS A 552 24.00 -16.84 19.73
CA CYS A 552 24.51 -15.85 20.67
C CYS A 552 23.76 -14.50 20.64
N ARG A 553 22.46 -14.49 20.33
CA ARG A 553 21.68 -13.26 20.09
C ARG A 553 20.53 -13.13 21.10
N LYS A 554 20.23 -11.89 21.49
CA LYS A 554 18.99 -11.55 22.20
C LYS A 554 17.89 -11.15 21.22
N PHE A 555 16.70 -11.64 21.48
CA PHE A 555 15.51 -11.42 20.66
C PHE A 555 14.50 -10.58 21.44
N GLU A 556 14.34 -9.32 21.06
CA GLU A 556 13.65 -8.31 21.88
C GLU A 556 12.25 -7.96 21.39
N THR A 557 11.74 -8.64 20.35
CA THR A 557 10.36 -8.40 19.92
C THR A 557 9.37 -8.84 21.02
N PRO A 558 8.21 -8.17 21.14
CA PRO A 558 7.22 -8.52 22.17
C PRO A 558 6.80 -9.99 22.16
N ALA A 559 6.63 -10.59 20.97
CA ALA A 559 6.27 -12.00 20.82
C ALA A 559 7.39 -12.93 21.32
N GLU A 560 8.65 -12.65 20.98
CA GLU A 560 9.80 -13.47 21.40
C GLU A 560 10.04 -13.39 22.92
N LEU A 561 9.93 -12.18 23.50
CA LEU A 561 10.02 -11.98 24.95
C LEU A 561 8.90 -12.69 25.71
N ARG A 562 7.68 -12.69 25.16
CA ARG A 562 6.55 -13.42 25.74
C ARG A 562 6.80 -14.92 25.73
N ALA A 563 7.24 -15.49 24.61
CA ALA A 563 7.60 -16.91 24.54
C ALA A 563 8.72 -17.27 25.52
N ALA A 564 9.75 -16.43 25.63
CA ALA A 564 10.86 -16.63 26.57
C ALA A 564 10.41 -16.62 28.04
N LYS A 565 9.41 -15.80 28.40
CA LYS A 565 8.91 -15.60 29.77
C LYS A 565 7.64 -16.40 30.09
N ASN A 566 7.10 -17.15 29.14
CA ASN A 566 5.89 -17.94 29.33
C ASN A 566 6.03 -18.89 30.52
N ARG A 567 5.00 -18.95 31.38
CA ARG A 567 4.94 -19.86 32.54
C ARG A 567 3.86 -20.93 32.39
N GLU A 568 2.97 -20.77 31.43
CA GLU A 568 1.95 -21.76 31.15
C GLU A 568 2.56 -23.04 30.55
N PRO A 569 1.96 -24.22 30.75
CA PRO A 569 2.50 -25.48 30.25
C PRO A 569 2.77 -25.51 28.73
N LEU A 570 2.01 -24.72 27.97
CA LEU A 570 2.11 -24.57 26.52
C LEU A 570 1.62 -23.18 26.12
N LEU A 571 2.46 -22.44 25.40
CA LEU A 571 2.07 -21.26 24.65
C LEU A 571 2.08 -21.59 23.15
N LEU A 572 0.98 -21.26 22.47
CA LEU A 572 0.90 -21.19 21.01
C LEU A 572 0.65 -19.74 20.62
N GLN A 573 1.50 -19.19 19.76
CA GLN A 573 1.31 -17.84 19.24
C GLN A 573 1.78 -17.74 17.79
N THR A 574 1.15 -16.88 17.00
CA THR A 574 1.58 -16.58 15.63
C THR A 574 2.27 -15.23 15.59
N TYR A 575 3.44 -15.15 14.96
CA TYR A 575 4.21 -13.91 14.89
C TYR A 575 4.93 -13.76 13.55
N LEU A 576 5.25 -12.50 13.20
CA LEU A 576 6.13 -12.17 12.09
C LEU A 576 7.57 -12.20 12.57
N ARG A 577 8.38 -13.06 11.97
CA ARG A 577 9.83 -13.12 12.22
C ARG A 577 10.52 -11.90 11.60
N ASP A 578 11.68 -11.52 12.13
CA ASP A 578 12.54 -10.47 11.57
C ASP A 578 13.01 -10.75 10.12
N THR A 579 12.84 -11.98 9.63
CA THR A 579 13.06 -12.39 8.23
C THR A 579 11.84 -12.22 7.33
N GLY A 580 10.69 -11.79 7.86
CA GLY A 580 9.41 -11.68 7.14
C GLY A 580 8.57 -12.96 7.10
N GLU A 581 9.05 -14.06 7.67
CA GLU A 581 8.30 -15.32 7.75
C GLU A 581 7.23 -15.27 8.84
N ILE A 582 6.01 -15.72 8.55
CA ILE A 582 4.96 -15.89 9.56
C ILE A 582 5.04 -17.31 10.13
N LEU A 583 5.34 -17.42 11.41
CA LEU A 583 5.48 -18.69 12.12
C LEU A 583 4.53 -18.77 13.31
N CYS A 584 4.11 -19.99 13.61
CA CYS A 584 3.51 -20.35 14.88
C CYS A 584 4.60 -20.88 15.81
N ASP A 585 4.73 -20.28 16.99
CA ASP A 585 5.69 -20.66 18.01
C ASP A 585 5.01 -21.55 19.05
N ILE A 586 5.55 -22.76 19.23
CA ILE A 586 5.19 -23.66 20.32
C ILE A 586 6.24 -23.48 21.40
N ALA A 587 5.89 -22.79 22.48
CA ALA A 587 6.80 -22.49 23.58
C ALA A 587 6.40 -23.24 24.87
N MET A 588 7.38 -23.86 25.52
CA MET A 588 7.18 -24.62 26.76
C MET A 588 8.27 -24.32 27.80
N PRO A 589 7.91 -24.11 29.07
CA PRO A 589 8.85 -23.67 30.09
C PRO A 589 9.84 -24.78 30.48
N ILE A 590 11.09 -24.38 30.66
CA ILE A 590 12.17 -25.19 31.21
C ILE A 590 12.37 -24.81 32.68
N MET A 591 12.19 -25.77 33.57
CA MET A 591 12.33 -25.64 35.01
C MET A 591 13.57 -26.39 35.50
N ILE A 592 14.45 -25.70 36.22
CA ILE A 592 15.64 -26.31 36.83
C ILE A 592 15.47 -26.25 38.35
N GLY A 593 14.93 -27.31 38.94
CA GLY A 593 14.37 -27.25 40.31
C GLY A 593 13.08 -26.45 40.32
N GLU A 594 12.91 -25.52 41.27
CA GLU A 594 11.73 -24.65 41.35
C GLU A 594 11.86 -23.36 40.52
N ARG A 595 13.02 -23.12 39.91
CA ARG A 595 13.31 -21.89 39.15
C ARG A 595 13.18 -22.13 37.66
N GLN A 596 12.42 -21.26 36.99
CA GLN A 596 12.37 -21.20 35.54
C GLN A 596 13.69 -20.67 34.97
N TRP A 597 14.26 -21.40 34.02
CA TRP A 597 15.44 -20.96 33.28
C TRP A 597 15.07 -20.15 32.03
N GLY A 598 14.03 -20.61 31.34
CA GLY A 598 13.64 -20.14 30.02
C GLY A 598 12.53 -21.00 29.42
N ASN A 599 12.46 -21.03 28.10
CA ASN A 599 11.51 -21.85 27.34
C ASN A 599 12.23 -22.52 26.16
N VAL A 600 11.81 -23.74 25.82
CA VAL A 600 12.01 -24.23 24.46
C VAL A 600 11.01 -23.54 23.53
N ARG A 601 11.39 -23.38 22.27
CA ARG A 601 10.60 -22.74 21.22
C ARG A 601 10.76 -23.55 19.93
N VAL A 602 9.64 -23.99 19.37
CA VAL A 602 9.59 -24.67 18.07
C VAL A 602 8.73 -23.84 17.14
N GLY A 603 9.38 -23.23 16.14
CA GLY A 603 8.71 -22.42 15.14
C GLY A 603 8.28 -23.27 13.95
N VAL A 604 7.00 -23.25 13.62
CA VAL A 604 6.39 -24.01 12.53
C VAL A 604 5.54 -23.06 11.67
N PRO A 605 5.58 -23.15 10.32
CA PRO A 605 4.65 -22.43 9.48
C PRO A 605 3.21 -22.82 9.84
N ALA A 606 2.30 -21.84 9.81
CA ALA A 606 0.89 -22.08 10.12
C ALA A 606 0.32 -23.29 9.35
N ALA A 607 0.59 -23.38 8.04
CA ALA A 607 0.13 -24.48 7.19
C ALA A 607 0.57 -25.88 7.68
N ALA A 608 1.78 -26.00 8.24
CA ALA A 608 2.30 -27.29 8.72
C ALA A 608 1.55 -27.81 9.96
N LEU A 609 0.94 -26.92 10.75
CA LEU A 609 0.08 -27.30 11.87
C LEU A 609 -1.34 -27.69 11.44
N LEU A 610 -1.74 -27.27 10.24
CA LEU A 610 -3.07 -27.49 9.68
C LEU A 610 -3.17 -28.76 8.82
N GLU A 611 -2.04 -29.34 8.41
CA GLU A 611 -2.02 -30.55 7.61
C GLU A 611 -2.54 -31.76 8.41
N ALA A 612 -3.80 -32.10 8.15
CA ALA A 612 -4.33 -33.42 8.43
C ALA A 612 -3.66 -34.41 7.47
N LYS A 613 -2.48 -34.94 7.82
CA LYS A 613 -2.07 -36.20 7.21
C LYS A 613 -3.11 -37.25 7.58
N SER A 614 -4.00 -37.53 6.63
CA SER A 614 -4.77 -38.76 6.56
C SER A 614 -3.77 -39.90 6.38
N GLU A 615 -3.19 -40.35 7.49
CA GLU A 615 -2.56 -41.67 7.52
C GLU A 615 -3.72 -42.66 7.65
N GLY A 616 -4.01 -43.32 6.52
CA GLY A 616 -4.94 -44.44 6.45
C GLY A 616 -4.40 -45.70 7.10
#